data_AF-A0A285X7E8-F1
#
_entry.id   AF-A0A285X7E8-F1
#
_cell.length_a   1.000
_cell.length_b   1.000
_cell.length_c   1.000
_cell.angle_alpha   90.00
_cell.angle_beta   90.00
_cell.angle_gamma   90.00
#
_symmetry.space_group_name_H-M   'P 1'
#
loop_
_entity.id
_entity.type
_entity.pdbx_description
1 polymer ?
#
loop_
_entity_poly.entity_id
_entity_poly.type
_entity_poly.pdbx_seq_one_letter_code
_entity_poly.pdbx_strand_id
1 'polypeptide(L)'
;MLLPVILTIIYMICKQHLSKIAFFALLSVTVSGCRDDSENPEAVHSEMEMKSSMVDSLTMELQQQQKLNDSLQQAVETNFYANDYSVFFGKEYEDIDEPETYISEALKKQKDLIPLKSVLGGNMEFRQVQVISEEWVLAIYDDGHVQGKSIFAYELQEDGEVKFTEVATKLPE
;
A
#
# COMPACT_ATOMS: atom_id res chain seq x y z
N MET A 1 39.04 -15.55 -81.03
CA MET A 1 37.60 -15.86 -80.79
C MET A 1 37.16 -15.58 -79.34
N LEU A 2 37.68 -14.54 -78.66
CA LEU A 2 37.39 -14.26 -77.23
C LEU A 2 36.63 -12.95 -76.97
N LEU A 3 36.57 -12.03 -77.94
CA LEU A 3 35.86 -10.75 -77.79
C LEU A 3 34.32 -10.85 -77.64
N PRO A 4 33.59 -11.69 -78.41
CA PRO A 4 32.13 -11.67 -78.34
C PRO A 4 31.58 -12.30 -77.05
N VAL A 5 32.35 -13.20 -76.41
CA VAL A 5 31.99 -13.87 -75.16
C VAL A 5 32.12 -12.92 -73.96
N ILE A 6 33.17 -12.08 -73.93
CA ILE A 6 33.37 -11.10 -72.87
C ILE A 6 32.27 -10.02 -72.91
N LEU A 7 31.86 -9.59 -74.11
CA LEU A 7 30.80 -8.59 -74.26
C LEU A 7 29.42 -9.10 -73.80
N THR A 8 29.12 -10.38 -74.02
CA THR A 8 27.85 -11.00 -73.56
C THR A 8 27.84 -11.21 -72.05
N ILE A 9 28.97 -11.58 -71.45
CA ILE A 9 29.09 -11.72 -69.98
C ILE A 9 28.94 -10.36 -69.30
N ILE A 10 29.57 -9.30 -69.82
CA ILE A 10 29.41 -7.94 -69.28
C ILE A 10 27.96 -7.45 -69.42
N TYR A 11 27.31 -7.72 -70.55
CA TYR A 11 25.90 -7.35 -70.77
C TYR A 11 24.94 -8.10 -69.82
N MET A 12 25.18 -9.39 -69.55
CA MET A 12 24.39 -10.17 -68.59
C MET A 12 24.58 -9.68 -67.15
N ILE A 13 25.81 -9.36 -66.73
CA ILE A 13 26.10 -8.85 -65.38
C ILE A 13 25.47 -7.46 -65.18
N CYS A 14 25.54 -6.58 -66.19
CA CYS A 14 24.90 -5.26 -66.15
C CYS A 14 23.38 -5.35 -66.02
N LYS A 15 22.72 -6.26 -66.75
CA LYS A 15 21.26 -6.43 -66.70
C LYS A 15 20.77 -7.00 -65.37
N GLN A 16 21.54 -7.87 -64.74
CA GLN A 16 21.17 -8.53 -63.48
C GLN A 16 21.39 -7.65 -62.23
N HIS A 17 22.28 -6.65 -62.32
CA HIS A 17 22.59 -5.75 -61.20
C HIS A 17 22.01 -4.34 -61.32
N LEU A 18 21.44 -3.94 -62.46
CA LEU A 18 20.88 -2.59 -62.66
C LEU A 18 19.78 -2.23 -61.64
N SER A 19 18.92 -3.20 -61.28
CA SER A 19 17.86 -3.00 -60.28
C SER A 19 18.42 -2.86 -58.85
N LYS A 20 19.53 -3.54 -58.53
CA LYS A 20 20.16 -3.47 -57.20
C LYS A 20 20.99 -2.19 -57.03
N ILE A 21 21.60 -1.70 -58.10
CA ILE A 21 22.33 -0.42 -58.12
C ILE A 21 21.35 0.75 -57.99
N ALA A 22 20.19 0.69 -58.66
CA ALA A 22 19.13 1.67 -58.46
C ALA A 22 18.61 1.67 -57.01
N PHE A 23 18.52 0.50 -56.37
CA PHE A 23 18.10 0.38 -54.97
C PHE A 23 19.14 0.96 -53.98
N PHE A 24 20.44 0.73 -54.23
CA PHE A 24 21.51 1.31 -53.41
C PHE A 24 21.64 2.83 -53.59
N ALA A 25 21.41 3.34 -54.81
CA ALA A 25 21.38 4.78 -55.06
C ALA A 25 20.17 5.46 -54.37
N LEU A 26 19.01 4.78 -54.32
CA LEU A 26 17.84 5.27 -53.59
C LEU A 26 18.08 5.30 -52.07
N LEU A 27 18.83 4.33 -51.53
CA LEU A 27 19.19 4.26 -50.12
C LEU A 27 20.25 5.33 -49.73
N SER A 28 21.14 5.71 -50.65
CA SER A 28 22.12 6.77 -50.39
C SER A 28 21.53 8.18 -50.42
N VAL A 29 20.43 8.39 -51.16
CA VAL A 29 19.77 9.71 -51.26
C VAL A 29 18.92 10.04 -50.02
N THR A 30 18.61 9.07 -49.17
CA THR A 30 17.92 9.31 -47.88
C THR A 30 18.87 9.51 -46.69
N VAL A 31 20.19 9.54 -46.91
CA VAL A 31 21.19 9.89 -45.86
C VAL A 31 21.78 11.30 -46.09
N SER A 32 21.19 12.08 -46.99
CA SER A 32 21.26 13.54 -46.89
C SER A 32 20.37 13.98 -45.74
N GLY A 33 20.87 13.78 -44.51
CA GLY A 33 20.31 14.39 -43.33
C GLY A 33 20.23 15.89 -43.56
N CYS A 34 19.06 16.47 -43.29
CA CYS A 34 18.94 17.89 -43.02
C CYS A 34 19.91 18.21 -41.88
N ARG A 35 21.03 18.82 -42.21
CA ARG A 35 21.94 19.42 -41.24
C ARG A 35 21.38 20.80 -40.96
N ASP A 36 20.51 20.86 -39.96
CA ASP A 36 20.03 22.13 -39.42
C ASP A 36 21.14 22.68 -38.51
N ASP A 37 22.10 23.38 -39.10
CA ASP A 37 23.15 24.08 -38.37
C ASP A 37 22.56 25.38 -37.77
N SER A 38 21.65 25.26 -36.80
CA SER A 38 21.39 26.33 -35.80
C SER A 38 20.66 25.82 -34.54
N GLU A 39 21.06 24.69 -33.96
CA GLU A 39 20.77 24.44 -32.54
C GLU A 39 21.97 24.88 -31.71
N ASN A 40 21.79 25.92 -30.89
CA ASN A 40 22.79 26.36 -29.93
C ASN A 40 23.12 25.17 -29.00
N PRO A 41 24.35 24.63 -28.98
CA PRO A 41 24.71 23.48 -28.16
C PRO A 41 24.45 23.70 -26.67
N GLU A 42 24.51 24.95 -26.19
CA GLU A 42 24.16 25.31 -24.81
C GLU A 42 22.65 25.19 -24.52
N ALA A 43 21.79 25.48 -25.51
CA ALA A 43 20.35 25.38 -25.35
C ALA A 43 19.90 23.90 -25.24
N VAL A 44 20.48 23.03 -26.07
CA VAL A 44 20.22 21.58 -26.04
C VAL A 44 20.73 20.95 -24.74
N HIS A 45 21.89 21.38 -24.24
CA HIS A 45 22.43 20.88 -22.97
C HIS A 45 21.56 21.29 -21.77
N SER A 46 21.07 22.55 -21.72
CA SER A 46 20.23 23.00 -20.61
C SER A 46 18.84 22.36 -20.61
N GLU A 47 18.25 22.09 -21.78
CA GLU A 47 16.98 21.37 -21.89
C GLU A 47 17.13 19.91 -21.45
N MET A 48 18.25 19.27 -21.78
CA MET A 48 18.56 17.90 -21.35
C MET A 48 18.74 17.81 -19.82
N GLU A 49 19.39 18.79 -19.21
CA GLU A 49 19.54 18.88 -17.74
C GLU A 49 18.19 19.13 -17.05
N MET A 50 17.36 20.04 -17.57
CA MET A 50 16.01 20.26 -17.04
C MET A 50 15.14 19.01 -17.16
N LYS A 51 15.16 18.33 -18.30
CA LYS A 51 14.41 17.07 -18.47
C LYS A 51 14.94 15.97 -17.56
N SER A 52 16.26 15.86 -17.39
CA SER A 52 16.86 14.90 -16.47
C SER A 52 16.42 15.15 -15.02
N SER A 53 16.53 16.40 -14.55
CA SER A 53 16.08 16.76 -13.20
C SER A 53 14.58 16.54 -12.99
N MET A 54 13.76 16.75 -14.03
CA MET A 54 12.34 16.43 -13.99
C MET A 54 12.12 14.91 -13.90
N VAL A 55 12.84 14.11 -14.68
CA VAL A 55 12.79 12.63 -14.59
C VAL A 55 13.20 12.14 -13.20
N ASP A 56 14.24 12.72 -12.62
CA ASP A 56 14.68 12.39 -11.26
C ASP A 56 13.60 12.75 -10.23
N SER A 57 12.96 13.92 -10.36
CA SER A 57 11.86 14.35 -9.51
C SER A 57 10.65 13.40 -9.62
N LEU A 58 10.24 13.03 -10.83
CA LEU A 58 9.13 12.10 -11.04
C LEU A 58 9.48 10.70 -10.51
N THR A 59 10.74 10.28 -10.66
CA THR A 59 11.21 9.00 -10.12
C THR A 59 11.13 8.97 -8.59
N MET A 60 11.53 10.07 -7.94
CA MET A 60 11.40 10.21 -6.48
C MET A 60 9.94 10.19 -6.03
N GLU A 61 9.04 10.86 -6.76
CA GLU A 61 7.61 10.85 -6.45
C GLU A 61 6.99 9.46 -6.61
N LEU A 62 7.31 8.73 -7.69
CA LEU A 62 6.85 7.36 -7.89
C LEU A 62 7.34 6.42 -6.77
N GLN A 63 8.60 6.55 -6.36
CA GLN A 63 9.14 5.78 -5.25
C GLN A 63 8.44 6.09 -3.93
N GLN A 64 8.11 7.37 -3.68
CA GLN A 64 7.36 7.77 -2.51
C GLN A 64 5.94 7.19 -2.53
N GLN A 65 5.26 7.27 -3.67
CA GLN A 65 3.91 6.72 -3.84
C GLN A 65 3.90 5.20 -3.68
N GLN A 66 4.89 4.50 -4.21
CA GLN A 66 5.04 3.05 -4.02
C GLN A 66 5.19 2.70 -2.53
N LYS A 67 6.09 3.37 -1.81
CA LYS A 67 6.27 3.16 -0.37
C LYS A 67 5.00 3.38 0.43
N LEU A 68 4.24 4.43 0.10
CA LEU A 68 2.95 4.69 0.74
C LEU A 68 1.93 3.60 0.42
N ASN A 69 1.90 3.10 -0.82
CA ASN A 69 1.02 2.00 -1.21
C ASN A 69 1.35 0.72 -0.45
N ASP A 70 2.63 0.34 -0.40
CA ASP A 70 3.10 -0.85 0.32
C ASP A 70 2.76 -0.76 1.82
N SER A 71 2.99 0.42 2.41
CA SER A 71 2.65 0.67 3.83
C SER A 71 1.14 0.58 4.08
N LEU A 72 0.33 1.09 3.15
CA LEU A 72 -1.12 1.03 3.25
C LEU A 72 -1.64 -0.40 3.09
N GLN A 73 -1.10 -1.16 2.13
CA GLN A 73 -1.43 -2.58 1.95
C GLN A 73 -1.12 -3.38 3.22
N GLN A 74 0.06 -3.17 3.81
CA GLN A 74 0.43 -3.82 5.06
C GLN A 74 -0.52 -3.47 6.21
N ALA A 75 -0.94 -2.21 6.33
CA ALA A 75 -1.89 -1.78 7.35
C ALA A 75 -3.27 -2.43 7.14
N VAL A 76 -3.74 -2.53 5.89
CA VAL A 76 -5.00 -3.21 5.54
C VAL A 76 -4.93 -4.70 5.86
N GLU A 77 -3.85 -5.38 5.49
CA GLU A 77 -3.65 -6.80 5.80
C GLU A 77 -3.64 -7.05 7.32
N THR A 78 -2.92 -6.21 8.07
CA THR A 78 -2.87 -6.31 9.54
C THR A 78 -4.24 -6.07 10.15
N ASN A 79 -5.01 -5.11 9.62
CA ASN A 79 -6.37 -4.82 10.07
C ASN A 79 -7.33 -5.99 9.76
N PHE A 80 -7.18 -6.64 8.61
CA PHE A 80 -8.01 -7.77 8.19
C PHE A 80 -7.96 -8.93 9.19
N TYR A 81 -6.77 -9.30 9.67
CA TYR A 81 -6.64 -10.34 10.69
C TYR A 81 -7.22 -9.95 12.06
N ALA A 82 -7.38 -8.66 12.33
CA ALA A 82 -7.93 -8.16 13.58
C ALA A 82 -9.45 -7.91 13.54
N ASN A 83 -10.05 -7.69 12.36
CA ASN A 83 -11.45 -7.25 12.21
C ASN A 83 -12.39 -8.25 11.52
N ASP A 84 -11.90 -9.29 10.83
CA ASP A 84 -12.78 -10.20 10.06
C ASP A 84 -13.30 -11.40 10.87
N TYR A 85 -12.97 -11.50 12.17
CA TYR A 85 -13.53 -12.53 13.04
C TYR A 85 -14.87 -12.07 13.60
N SER A 86 -15.97 -12.55 13.01
CA SER A 86 -17.29 -12.47 13.62
C SER A 86 -17.27 -13.32 14.90
N VAL A 87 -17.57 -12.71 16.05
CA VAL A 87 -17.72 -13.45 17.30
C VAL A 87 -19.04 -14.22 17.25
N PHE A 88 -18.95 -15.55 17.35
CA PHE A 88 -20.14 -16.39 17.49
C PHE A 88 -20.48 -16.47 18.96
N PHE A 89 -21.70 -16.06 19.31
CA PHE A 89 -22.22 -16.15 20.67
C PHE A 89 -23.09 -17.40 20.82
N GLY A 90 -22.97 -18.04 21.97
CA GLY A 90 -23.77 -19.18 22.39
C GLY A 90 -25.24 -18.85 22.62
N LYS A 91 -26.00 -19.87 23.01
CA LYS A 91 -27.45 -19.81 23.18
C LYS A 91 -27.89 -18.84 24.27
N GLU A 92 -27.05 -18.67 25.27
CA GLU A 92 -27.24 -17.76 26.39
C GLU A 92 -27.37 -16.29 25.94
N TYR A 93 -26.94 -15.95 24.74
CA TYR A 93 -27.06 -14.61 24.15
C TYR A 93 -28.19 -14.49 23.11
N GLU A 94 -29.01 -15.54 22.87
CA GLU A 94 -30.06 -15.53 21.82
C GLU A 94 -31.10 -14.42 22.00
N ASP A 95 -31.37 -14.02 23.25
CA ASP A 95 -32.33 -12.95 23.59
C ASP A 95 -31.70 -11.53 23.59
N ILE A 96 -30.44 -11.40 23.16
CA ILE A 96 -29.69 -10.13 23.13
C ILE A 96 -29.41 -9.75 21.67
N ASP A 97 -30.07 -8.69 21.18
CA ASP A 97 -29.99 -8.24 19.78
C ASP A 97 -28.55 -7.88 19.32
N GLU A 98 -27.72 -7.35 20.23
CA GLU A 98 -26.34 -6.97 19.97
C GLU A 98 -25.42 -7.35 21.15
N PRO A 99 -24.99 -8.62 21.23
CA PRO A 99 -24.20 -9.11 22.37
C PRO A 99 -22.89 -8.34 22.58
N GLU A 100 -22.19 -8.00 21.49
CA GLU A 100 -20.95 -7.23 21.54
C GLU A 100 -21.16 -5.85 22.19
N THR A 101 -22.18 -5.11 21.72
CA THR A 101 -22.56 -3.81 22.29
C THR A 101 -22.93 -3.99 23.76
N TYR A 102 -23.75 -4.99 24.07
CA TYR A 102 -24.21 -5.29 25.42
C TYR A 102 -23.06 -5.52 26.40
N ILE A 103 -22.12 -6.41 26.06
CA ILE A 103 -20.93 -6.72 26.86
C ILE A 103 -20.05 -5.48 27.00
N SER A 104 -19.84 -4.73 25.91
CA SER A 104 -18.99 -3.54 25.92
C SER A 104 -19.51 -2.46 26.87
N GLU A 105 -20.82 -2.21 26.87
CA GLU A 105 -21.48 -1.23 27.73
C GLU A 105 -21.58 -1.72 29.17
N ALA A 106 -21.71 -3.04 29.39
CA ALA A 106 -21.62 -3.62 30.73
C ALA A 106 -20.25 -3.38 31.36
N LEU A 107 -19.15 -3.59 30.62
CA LEU A 107 -17.79 -3.32 31.12
C LEU A 107 -17.57 -1.84 31.43
N LYS A 108 -18.01 -0.93 30.54
CA LYS A 108 -17.86 0.53 30.73
C LYS A 108 -18.51 1.05 32.01
N LYS A 109 -19.56 0.39 32.50
CA LYS A 109 -20.24 0.74 33.77
C LYS A 109 -19.43 0.33 35.00
N GLN A 110 -18.56 -0.68 34.90
CA GLN A 110 -17.78 -1.23 36.01
C GLN A 110 -16.40 -0.56 36.11
N LYS A 111 -16.36 0.77 36.28
CA LYS A 111 -15.11 1.57 36.32
C LYS A 111 -14.12 1.14 37.40
N ASP A 112 -14.62 0.51 38.46
CA ASP A 112 -13.79 0.00 39.57
C ASP A 112 -12.86 -1.15 39.14
N LEU A 113 -13.11 -1.77 37.98
CA LEU A 113 -12.24 -2.80 37.40
C LEU A 113 -10.98 -2.24 36.74
N ILE A 114 -10.85 -0.91 36.60
CA ILE A 114 -9.66 -0.31 35.99
C ILE A 114 -8.50 -0.35 36.99
N PRO A 115 -7.39 -1.07 36.71
CA PRO A 115 -6.30 -1.26 37.67
C PRO A 115 -5.37 -0.04 37.80
N LEU A 116 -5.63 1.02 37.04
CA LEU A 116 -4.83 2.24 37.00
C LEU A 116 -5.58 3.41 37.64
N LYS A 117 -4.91 4.12 38.57
CA LYS A 117 -5.47 5.33 39.16
C LYS A 117 -5.28 6.53 38.24
N SER A 118 -6.24 7.43 38.25
CA SER A 118 -6.10 8.70 37.56
C SER A 118 -5.08 9.63 38.23
N VAL A 119 -4.55 10.55 37.44
CA VAL A 119 -3.58 11.57 37.83
C VAL A 119 -4.13 12.96 37.49
N LEU A 120 -3.59 13.99 38.15
CA LEU A 120 -3.90 15.40 37.85
C LEU A 120 -5.40 15.76 37.87
N GLY A 121 -6.22 15.00 38.59
CA GLY A 121 -7.67 15.23 38.67
C GLY A 121 -8.46 14.74 37.45
N GLY A 122 -7.83 13.96 36.55
CA GLY A 122 -8.53 13.24 35.49
C GLY A 122 -9.48 12.18 36.05
N ASN A 123 -10.45 11.76 35.23
CA ASN A 123 -11.34 10.65 35.56
C ASN A 123 -10.98 9.45 34.68
N MET A 124 -10.64 8.33 35.30
CA MET A 124 -10.27 7.11 34.60
C MET A 124 -11.51 6.44 34.00
N GLU A 125 -11.51 6.22 32.69
CA GLU A 125 -12.65 5.68 31.97
C GLU A 125 -12.23 4.71 30.88
N PHE A 126 -13.02 3.63 30.70
CA PHE A 126 -12.92 2.79 29.51
C PHE A 126 -13.34 3.60 28.28
N ARG A 127 -12.38 3.89 27.39
CA ARG A 127 -12.61 4.62 26.13
C ARG A 127 -13.04 3.71 25.00
N GLN A 128 -12.35 2.58 24.89
CA GLN A 128 -12.55 1.62 23.82
C GLN A 128 -12.66 0.24 24.44
N VAL A 129 -13.69 -0.49 24.03
CA VAL A 129 -13.94 -1.86 24.45
C VAL A 129 -14.27 -2.64 23.18
N GLN A 130 -13.54 -3.71 22.93
CA GLN A 130 -13.70 -4.57 21.76
C GLN A 130 -13.82 -6.01 22.23
N VAL A 131 -14.94 -6.65 21.94
CA VAL A 131 -15.10 -8.09 22.15
C VAL A 131 -14.23 -8.80 21.11
N ILE A 132 -13.32 -9.65 21.58
CA ILE A 132 -12.34 -10.34 20.72
C ILE A 132 -12.68 -11.83 20.52
N SER A 133 -13.50 -12.39 21.40
CA SER A 133 -14.01 -13.76 21.35
C SER A 133 -15.24 -13.89 22.24
N GLU A 134 -15.85 -15.07 22.26
CA GLU A 134 -16.96 -15.42 23.17
C GLU A 134 -16.56 -15.37 24.65
N GLU A 135 -15.27 -15.42 24.97
CA GLU A 135 -14.80 -15.44 26.36
C GLU A 135 -14.11 -14.14 26.77
N TRP A 136 -13.55 -13.38 25.82
CA TRP A 136 -12.63 -12.27 26.13
C TRP A 136 -13.00 -10.95 25.46
N VAL A 137 -12.69 -9.88 26.17
CA VAL A 137 -12.83 -8.50 25.73
C VAL A 137 -11.54 -7.73 25.99
N LEU A 138 -11.09 -6.95 25.00
CA LEU A 138 -9.99 -6.01 25.11
C LEU A 138 -10.55 -4.63 25.49
N ALA A 139 -9.99 -4.03 26.54
CA ALA A 139 -10.37 -2.71 26.99
C ALA A 139 -9.16 -1.75 27.03
N ILE A 140 -9.37 -0.53 26.54
CA ILE A 140 -8.43 0.58 26.63
C ILE A 140 -9.08 1.64 27.51
N TYR A 141 -8.34 2.11 28.49
CA TYR A 141 -8.79 3.13 29.44
C TYR A 141 -7.76 4.23 29.62
N ASP A 142 -8.24 5.45 29.84
CA ASP A 142 -7.41 6.61 30.15
C ASP A 142 -8.17 7.63 31.01
N ASP A 143 -7.41 8.59 31.53
CA ASP A 143 -7.92 9.80 32.19
C ASP A 143 -7.54 11.09 31.43
N GLY A 144 -7.10 10.95 30.18
CA GLY A 144 -6.53 12.02 29.36
C GLY A 144 -5.02 12.27 29.54
N HIS A 145 -4.36 11.66 30.52
CA HIS A 145 -2.91 11.80 30.75
C HIS A 145 -2.17 10.48 30.71
N VAL A 146 -2.73 9.45 31.37
CA VAL A 146 -2.17 8.09 31.38
C VAL A 146 -3.17 7.13 30.77
N GLN A 147 -2.66 6.19 29.97
CA GLN A 147 -3.47 5.19 29.26
C GLN A 147 -2.95 3.80 29.60
N GLY A 148 -3.87 2.88 29.92
CA GLY A 148 -3.60 1.46 30.07
C GLY A 148 -4.46 0.61 29.15
N LYS A 149 -4.13 -0.68 29.07
CA LYS A 149 -4.89 -1.68 28.31
C LYS A 149 -4.98 -2.96 29.10
N SER A 150 -6.16 -3.59 29.11
CA SER A 150 -6.38 -4.88 29.77
C SER A 150 -7.25 -5.80 28.92
N ILE A 151 -7.05 -7.10 29.08
CA ILE A 151 -7.95 -8.14 28.61
C ILE A 151 -8.73 -8.65 29.81
N PHE A 152 -10.05 -8.71 29.66
CA PHE A 152 -10.95 -9.31 30.64
C PHE A 152 -11.59 -10.54 30.03
N ALA A 153 -11.71 -11.60 30.84
CA ALA A 153 -12.66 -12.67 30.58
C ALA A 153 -14.06 -12.21 31.03
N TYR A 154 -15.10 -12.61 30.30
CA TYR A 154 -16.48 -12.27 30.65
C TYR A 154 -17.39 -13.50 30.65
N GLU A 155 -18.46 -13.42 31.44
CA GLU A 155 -19.47 -14.48 31.56
C GLU A 155 -20.84 -13.85 31.85
N LEU A 156 -21.85 -14.17 31.03
CA LEU A 156 -23.23 -13.78 31.28
C LEU A 156 -23.81 -14.63 32.43
N GLN A 157 -24.28 -13.98 33.48
CA GLN A 157 -24.84 -14.62 34.66
C GLN A 157 -26.35 -14.87 34.49
N GLU A 158 -26.93 -15.72 35.33
CA GLU A 158 -28.36 -16.08 35.29
C GLU A 158 -29.31 -14.88 35.53
N ASP A 159 -28.86 -13.85 36.23
CA ASP A 159 -29.61 -12.60 36.48
C ASP A 159 -29.49 -11.59 35.32
N GLY A 160 -28.75 -11.95 34.27
CA GLY A 160 -28.46 -11.11 33.13
C GLY A 160 -27.28 -10.17 33.34
N GLU A 161 -26.60 -10.14 34.48
CA GLU A 161 -25.40 -9.32 34.63
C GLU A 161 -24.20 -9.97 33.92
N VAL A 162 -23.24 -9.14 33.45
CA VAL A 162 -21.99 -9.63 32.89
C VAL A 162 -20.89 -9.50 33.94
N LYS A 163 -20.33 -10.64 34.33
CA LYS A 163 -19.19 -10.70 35.24
C LYS A 163 -17.91 -10.60 34.43
N PHE A 164 -16.96 -9.77 34.89
CA PHE A 164 -15.64 -9.63 34.28
C PHE A 164 -14.53 -10.08 35.23
N THR A 165 -13.51 -10.74 34.69
CA THR A 165 -12.31 -11.15 35.42
C THR A 165 -11.08 -10.68 34.64
N GLU A 166 -10.17 -9.94 35.28
CA GLU A 166 -8.93 -9.51 34.63
C GLU A 166 -8.07 -10.72 34.27
N VAL A 167 -7.63 -10.81 33.02
CA VAL A 167 -6.73 -11.86 32.52
C VAL A 167 -5.31 -11.33 32.40
N ALA A 168 -5.15 -10.14 31.81
CA ALA A 168 -3.86 -9.52 31.60
C ALA A 168 -3.98 -8.01 31.51
N THR A 169 -2.98 -7.30 32.01
CA THR A 169 -2.91 -5.85 31.97
C THR A 169 -1.53 -5.38 31.50
N LYS A 170 -1.51 -4.37 30.64
CA LYS A 170 -0.32 -3.61 30.29
C LYS A 170 -0.49 -2.16 30.75
N LEU A 171 0.26 -1.81 31.80
CA LEU A 171 0.32 -0.45 32.32
C LEU A 171 1.35 0.39 31.53
N PRO A 172 1.18 1.72 31.50
CA PRO A 172 2.21 2.62 30.97
C PRO A 172 3.49 2.53 31.82
N GLU A 173 4.64 2.69 31.17
CA GLU A 173 5.97 2.74 31.81
C GLU A 173 6.20 4.03 32.59
#